data_AF-A0A536TY26-F1
#
_entry.id   AF-A0A536TY26-F1
#
_cell.length_a   1.000
_cell.length_b   1.000
_cell.length_c   1.000
_cell.angle_alpha   90.00
_cell.angle_beta   90.00
_cell.angle_gamma   90.00
#
_symmetry.space_group_name_H-M   'P 1'
#
loop_
_entity.id
_entity.type
_entity.pdbx_description
1 polymer ?
#
loop_
_entity_poly.entity_id
_entity_poly.type
_entity_poly.pdbx_seq_one_letter_code
_entity_poly.pdbx_strand_id
1 'polypeptide(L)'
;MTKQTRAFTLIELIVVILILGILAAIAAPRFINLTGQARIAALNGLRAAVSSAATLANALTVAQGNSANQSIVVEGTTVLMTNYYPSQASGGIDAAVRFDAAT
;
A
#
# COMPACT_ATOMS: atom_id res chain seq x y z
N MET A 1 -27.68 48.46 -23.21
CA MET A 1 -26.69 48.38 -22.12
C MET A 1 -25.52 47.54 -22.62
N THR A 2 -24.41 48.17 -23.00
CA THR A 2 -23.24 47.46 -23.55
C THR A 2 -22.42 46.88 -22.40
N LYS A 3 -22.29 45.55 -22.38
CA LYS A 3 -21.54 44.81 -21.36
C LYS A 3 -20.05 45.06 -21.63
N GLN A 4 -19.37 45.78 -20.74
CA GLN A 4 -17.93 45.95 -20.82
C GLN A 4 -17.23 44.64 -20.42
N THR A 5 -16.55 44.01 -21.36
CA THR A 5 -15.69 42.86 -21.07
C THR A 5 -14.43 43.38 -20.38
N ARG A 6 -14.27 43.06 -19.09
CA ARG A 6 -13.01 43.37 -18.37
C ARG A 6 -11.90 42.50 -18.95
N ALA A 7 -10.96 43.13 -19.65
CA ALA A 7 -9.71 42.48 -20.04
C ALA A 7 -8.80 42.33 -18.82
N PHE A 8 -8.10 41.19 -18.73
CA PHE A 8 -7.13 40.91 -17.66
C PHE A 8 -5.83 41.68 -17.91
N THR A 9 -5.25 42.29 -16.88
CA THR A 9 -4.01 43.07 -17.04
C THR A 9 -2.77 42.18 -17.08
N LEU A 10 -1.72 42.63 -17.77
CA LEU A 10 -0.43 41.92 -17.78
C LEU A 10 0.17 41.77 -16.38
N ILE A 11 -0.03 42.77 -15.53
CA ILE A 11 0.48 42.71 -14.15
C ILE A 11 -0.27 41.70 -13.29
N GLU A 12 -1.57 41.52 -13.48
CA GLU A 12 -2.32 40.45 -12.80
C GLU A 12 -1.80 39.07 -13.21
N LEU A 13 -1.47 38.87 -14.49
CA LEU A 13 -0.92 37.59 -14.93
C LEU A 13 0.44 37.30 -14.29
N ILE A 14 1.31 38.31 -14.23
CA ILE A 14 2.64 38.21 -13.61
C ILE A 14 2.53 37.90 -12.12
N VAL A 15 1.65 38.60 -11.39
CA VAL A 15 1.46 38.38 -9.96
C VAL A 15 0.93 36.96 -9.69
N VAL A 16 0.01 36.45 -10.53
CA VAL A 16 -0.51 35.09 -10.38
C VAL A 16 0.58 34.04 -10.53
N ILE A 17 1.38 34.08 -11.60
CA ILE A 17 2.45 33.08 -11.81
C ILE A 17 3.55 33.21 -10.75
N LEU A 18 3.78 34.41 -10.22
CA LEU A 18 4.75 34.64 -9.15
C LEU A 18 4.28 34.02 -7.83
N ILE A 19 3.01 34.19 -7.48
CA ILE A 19 2.41 33.53 -6.31
C ILE A 19 2.45 32.01 -6.48
N LEU A 20 2.04 31.49 -7.65
CA LEU A 20 2.09 30.06 -7.95
C LEU A 20 3.54 29.51 -7.89
N GLY A 21 4.52 30.28 -8.34
CA GLY A 21 5.94 29.93 -8.25
C GLY A 21 6.43 29.77 -6.80
N ILE A 22 6.08 30.71 -5.91
CA ILE A 22 6.43 30.63 -4.48
C ILE A 22 5.75 29.44 -3.81
N LEU A 23 4.44 29.25 -4.07
CA LEU A 23 3.69 28.11 -3.54
C LEU A 23 4.27 26.79 -4.03
N ALA A 24 4.62 26.68 -5.31
CA ALA A 24 5.22 25.49 -5.89
C ALA A 24 6.60 25.18 -5.29
N ALA A 25 7.44 26.20 -5.07
CA ALA A 25 8.77 26.01 -4.48
C ALA A 25 8.72 25.40 -3.06
N ILE A 26 7.69 25.73 -2.27
CA ILE A 26 7.51 25.19 -0.92
C ILE A 26 6.77 23.84 -0.96
N ALA A 27 5.77 23.69 -1.84
CA ALA A 27 4.92 22.50 -1.90
C ALA A 27 5.64 21.29 -2.54
N ALA A 28 6.43 21.50 -3.60
CA ALA A 28 7.03 20.39 -4.35
C ALA A 28 7.97 19.51 -3.50
N PRO A 29 8.91 20.04 -2.68
CA PRO A 29 9.76 19.20 -1.83
C PRO A 29 8.95 18.39 -0.82
N ARG A 30 7.91 18.99 -0.22
CA ARG A 30 7.04 18.32 0.75
C ARG A 30 6.22 17.20 0.08
N PHE A 31 5.71 17.43 -1.11
CA PHE A 31 4.95 16.44 -1.87
C PHE A 31 5.79 15.20 -2.24
N ILE A 32 7.03 15.42 -2.67
CA ILE A 32 7.98 14.33 -2.98
C ILE A 32 8.26 13.49 -1.72
N ASN A 33 8.54 14.15 -0.59
CA ASN A 33 8.79 13.47 0.68
C ASN A 33 7.59 12.66 1.19
N LEU A 34 6.37 13.20 1.07
CA LEU A 34 5.15 12.49 1.48
C LEU A 34 4.91 11.24 0.63
N THR A 35 5.17 11.29 -0.67
CA THR A 35 5.01 10.13 -1.56
C THR A 35 5.98 9.00 -1.18
N GLY A 36 7.23 9.34 -0.88
CA GLY A 36 8.22 8.37 -0.39
C GLY A 36 7.79 7.74 0.94
N GLN A 37 7.34 8.55 1.90
CA GLN A 37 6.84 8.07 3.19
C GLN A 37 5.60 7.18 3.06
N ALA A 38 4.66 7.55 2.19
CA ALA A 38 3.46 6.76 1.92
C ALA A 38 3.82 5.37 1.38
N ARG A 39 4.78 5.29 0.46
CA ARG A 39 5.26 4.01 -0.07
C ARG A 39 5.94 3.15 1.01
N ILE A 40 6.77 3.77 1.85
CA ILE A 40 7.42 3.07 2.97
C ILE A 40 6.36 2.56 3.96
N ALA A 41 5.36 3.37 4.28
CA ALA A 41 4.27 2.97 5.18
C ALA A 41 3.45 1.80 4.60
N ALA A 42 3.13 1.83 3.30
CA ALA A 42 2.45 0.72 2.62
C ALA A 42 3.28 -0.58 2.65
N LEU A 43 4.58 -0.48 2.38
CA LEU A 43 5.49 -1.64 2.46
C LEU A 43 5.62 -2.18 3.88
N ASN A 44 5.66 -1.31 4.90
CA ASN A 44 5.67 -1.73 6.29
C ASN A 44 4.36 -2.41 6.69
N GLY A 45 3.22 -1.90 6.24
CA GLY A 45 1.91 -2.52 6.42
C GLY A 45 1.85 -3.91 5.79
N LEU A 46 2.37 -4.03 4.56
CA LEU A 46 2.47 -5.32 3.88
C LEU A 46 3.36 -6.31 4.64
N ARG A 47 4.56 -5.87 5.07
CA ARG A 47 5.48 -6.71 5.86
C ARG A 47 4.81 -7.20 7.15
N ALA A 48 4.06 -6.35 7.83
CA ALA A 48 3.33 -6.72 9.03
C ALA A 48 2.24 -7.76 8.73
N ALA A 49 1.48 -7.59 7.66
CA ALA A 49 0.47 -8.55 7.23
C ALA A 49 1.07 -9.93 6.92
N VAL A 50 2.17 -9.97 6.15
CA VAL A 50 2.91 -11.20 5.83
C VAL A 50 3.41 -11.90 7.10
N SER A 51 4.04 -11.14 8.00
CA SER A 51 4.54 -11.68 9.26
C SER A 51 3.41 -12.24 10.12
N SER A 52 2.28 -11.52 10.21
CA SER A 52 1.11 -11.94 10.99
C SER A 52 0.46 -13.20 10.40
N ALA A 53 0.34 -13.29 9.07
CA ALA A 53 -0.21 -14.47 8.42
C ALA A 53 0.68 -15.71 8.66
N ALA A 54 2.00 -15.54 8.57
CA ALA A 54 2.94 -16.63 8.83
C ALA A 54 2.89 -17.13 10.28
N THR A 55 2.80 -16.23 11.27
CA THR A 55 2.70 -16.62 12.69
C THR A 55 1.35 -17.23 13.02
N LEU A 56 0.25 -16.74 12.44
CA LEU A 56 -1.09 -17.32 12.61
C LEU A 56 -1.17 -18.71 12.00
N ALA A 57 -0.67 -18.90 10.77
CA ALA A 57 -0.62 -20.20 10.13
C ALA A 57 0.21 -21.20 10.94
N ASN A 58 1.36 -20.77 11.46
CA ASN A 58 2.18 -21.57 12.38
C ASN A 58 1.40 -21.97 13.64
N ALA A 59 0.78 -21.00 14.32
CA ALA A 59 -0.01 -21.25 15.52
C ALA A 59 -1.15 -22.24 15.26
N LEU A 60 -1.82 -22.15 14.11
CA LEU A 60 -2.88 -23.08 13.70
C LEU A 60 -2.33 -24.49 13.44
N THR A 61 -1.18 -24.64 12.76
CA THR A 61 -0.56 -25.96 12.56
C THR A 61 -0.26 -26.65 13.89
N VAL A 62 0.29 -25.91 14.85
CA VAL A 62 0.63 -26.42 16.18
C VAL A 62 -0.65 -26.74 16.97
N ALA A 63 -1.66 -25.87 16.93
CA ALA A 63 -2.92 -26.08 17.63
C ALA A 63 -3.72 -27.28 17.10
N GLN A 64 -3.64 -27.55 15.79
CA GLN A 64 -4.31 -28.68 15.15
C GLN A 64 -3.51 -29.99 15.23
N GLY A 65 -2.25 -29.94 15.70
CA GLY A 65 -1.38 -31.12 15.73
C GLY A 65 -0.98 -31.64 14.35
N ASN A 66 -1.00 -30.77 13.33
CA ASN A 66 -0.66 -31.15 11.97
C ASN A 66 0.84 -31.42 11.85
N SER A 67 1.20 -32.40 11.02
CA SER A 67 2.59 -32.71 10.74
C SER A 67 3.23 -31.63 9.86
N ALA A 68 4.56 -31.54 9.90
CA ALA A 68 5.30 -30.65 9.02
C ALA A 68 4.93 -30.86 7.54
N ASN A 69 4.82 -29.75 6.79
CA ASN A 69 4.43 -29.70 5.38
C ASN A 69 2.98 -30.09 5.06
N GLN A 70 2.13 -30.32 6.07
CA GLN A 70 0.70 -30.52 5.83
C GLN A 70 0.02 -29.17 5.57
N SER A 71 -0.72 -29.10 4.47
CA SER A 71 -1.52 -27.90 4.16
C SER A 71 -2.63 -27.74 5.19
N ILE A 72 -2.91 -26.49 5.58
CA ILE A 72 -3.94 -26.16 6.56
C ILE A 72 -5.04 -25.33 5.93
N VAL A 73 -6.24 -25.40 6.49
CA VAL A 73 -7.34 -24.52 6.10
C VAL A 73 -7.39 -23.34 7.06
N VAL A 74 -7.21 -22.13 6.52
CA VAL A 74 -7.35 -20.86 7.25
C VAL A 74 -8.56 -20.14 6.66
N GLU A 75 -9.62 -19.99 7.47
CA GLU A 75 -10.86 -19.28 7.07
C GLU A 75 -11.46 -19.76 5.73
N GLY A 76 -11.39 -21.07 5.45
CA GLY A 76 -11.92 -21.67 4.22
C GLY A 76 -10.95 -21.69 3.04
N THR A 77 -9.75 -21.12 3.17
CA THR A 77 -8.69 -21.16 2.15
C THR A 77 -7.63 -22.18 2.53
N THR A 78 -7.25 -23.07 1.61
CA THR A 78 -6.13 -23.99 1.81
C THR A 78 -4.80 -23.24 1.64
N VAL A 79 -3.97 -23.29 2.68
CA VAL A 79 -2.63 -22.72 2.71
C VAL A 79 -1.61 -23.86 2.67
N LEU A 80 -0.77 -23.85 1.64
CA LEU A 80 0.37 -24.75 1.49
C LEU A 80 1.45 -24.38 2.50
N MET A 81 1.87 -25.36 3.29
CA MET A 81 2.88 -25.19 4.34
C MET A 81 4.19 -25.87 3.95
N THR A 82 5.30 -25.24 4.31
CA THR A 82 6.63 -25.86 4.33
C THR A 82 7.17 -25.78 5.75
N ASN A 83 7.53 -26.93 6.32
CA ASN A 83 7.71 -27.12 7.76
C ASN A 83 6.44 -26.68 8.50
N TYR A 84 6.50 -25.58 9.24
CA TYR A 84 5.37 -25.02 9.99
C TYR A 84 5.05 -23.57 9.57
N TYR A 85 5.49 -23.16 8.39
CA TYR A 85 5.23 -21.82 7.85
C TYR A 85 4.62 -21.91 6.44
N PRO A 86 3.87 -20.89 6.00
CA PRO A 86 3.36 -20.85 4.63
C PRO A 86 4.51 -20.94 3.62
N SER A 87 4.27 -21.71 2.55
CA SER A 87 5.20 -21.91 1.45
C SER A 87 5.40 -20.63 0.62
N GLN A 88 6.52 -20.56 -0.11
CA GLN A 88 6.76 -19.51 -1.13
C GLN A 88 6.10 -19.83 -2.48
N ALA A 89 5.64 -21.06 -2.68
CA ALA A 89 4.88 -21.45 -3.87
C ALA A 89 3.47 -20.83 -3.84
N SER A 90 2.83 -20.75 -5.02
CA SER A 90 1.44 -20.30 -5.14
C SER A 90 0.51 -21.13 -4.26
N GLY A 91 -0.38 -20.44 -3.52
CA GLY A 91 -1.24 -21.03 -2.51
C GLY A 91 -0.58 -21.17 -1.13
N GLY A 92 0.61 -20.64 -0.93
CA GLY A 92 1.30 -20.57 0.36
C GLY A 92 1.06 -19.23 1.04
N ILE A 93 2.09 -18.40 1.16
CA ILE A 93 1.99 -17.10 1.84
C ILE A 93 1.02 -16.13 1.17
N ASP A 94 0.83 -16.22 -0.15
CA ASP A 94 -0.15 -15.47 -0.93
C ASP A 94 -1.60 -15.80 -0.51
N ALA A 95 -1.89 -17.09 -0.31
CA ALA A 95 -3.18 -17.54 0.22
C ALA A 95 -3.36 -17.19 1.70
N ALA A 96 -2.29 -17.24 2.49
CA ALA A 96 -2.33 -16.92 3.92
C ALA A 96 -2.57 -15.42 4.18
N VAL A 97 -1.97 -14.54 3.37
CA VAL A 97 -2.14 -13.08 3.47
C VAL A 97 -3.43 -12.62 2.77
N ARG A 98 -4.06 -13.48 1.96
CA ARG A 98 -5.23 -13.18 1.13
C ARG A 98 -4.96 -11.97 0.23
N PHE A 99 -3.83 -12.01 -0.47
CA PHE A 99 -3.49 -10.98 -1.44
C PHE A 99 -4.51 -11.03 -2.58
N ASP A 100 -5.39 -10.02 -2.66
CA ASP A 100 -6.18 -9.81 -3.86
C ASP A 100 -5.28 -9.11 -4.89
N ALA A 101 -4.81 -9.86 -5.88
CA ALA A 101 -4.00 -9.32 -6.97
C ALA A 101 -4.84 -8.59 -8.03
N ALA A 102 -6.18 -8.55 -7.87
CA ALA A 102 -7.11 -7.97 -8.85
C ALA A 102 -7.51 -6.50 -8.58
N THR A 103 -6.95 -5.86 -7.54
CA THR A 103 -7.16 -4.43 -7.25
C THR A 103 -5.84 -3.66 -7.16
#